data_AF-A0A024UYK1-F1
#
_entry.id   AF-A0A024UYK1-F1
#
_cell.length_a   1.000
_cell.length_b   1.000
_cell.length_c   1.000
_cell.angle_alpha   90.00
_cell.angle_beta   90.00
_cell.angle_gamma   90.00
#
_symmetry.space_group_name_H-M   'P 1'
#
loop_
_entity.id
_entity.type
_entity.pdbx_description
1 polymer ?
#
loop_
_entity_poly.entity_id
_entity_poly.type
_entity_poly.pdbx_seq_one_letter_code
_entity_poly.pdbx_strand_id
1 'polypeptide(L)'
;MVQNIKVKVKKSKITERKNKSQKAKKNKEKIVVKSLRKKSKLVKINKIEEMAKRLSAGKTLISGTLNENGIKDSDILIFKDLGVQISWRLVYVIEYLGPIIIFPFFYFCDKYVYSHTNKNKHIIQIFSLWFLLFHFIKREFESLFIHRFSNATMPIIRVPINCGHYW
;
A
#
# COMPACT_ATOMS: atom_id res chain seq x y z
N MET A 1 -5.76 4.08 18.61
CA MET A 1 -6.13 4.57 19.95
C MET A 1 -5.32 5.82 20.24
N VAL A 2 -5.85 7.04 20.00
CA VAL A 2 -5.20 8.30 20.45
C VAL A 2 -6.27 9.31 20.87
N GLN A 3 -6.53 9.26 22.18
CA GLN A 3 -6.77 10.28 23.21
C GLN A 3 -7.48 11.61 22.91
N ASN A 4 -8.44 11.89 23.81
CA ASN A 4 -9.31 13.06 23.98
C ASN A 4 -8.55 14.38 24.14
N ILE A 5 -9.13 15.48 23.61
CA ILE A 5 -8.72 16.86 23.94
C ILE A 5 -9.92 17.59 24.57
N LYS A 6 -9.76 18.02 25.83
CA LYS A 6 -10.71 18.84 26.62
C LYS A 6 -10.83 20.24 26.01
N VAL A 7 -12.07 20.75 25.92
CA VAL A 7 -12.35 22.14 25.52
C VAL A 7 -12.86 22.92 26.74
N LYS A 8 -12.23 24.07 27.04
CA LYS A 8 -12.64 24.99 28.12
C LYS A 8 -13.42 26.16 27.50
N VAL A 9 -14.71 26.26 27.77
CA VAL A 9 -15.57 27.35 27.27
C VAL A 9 -15.65 28.46 28.32
N LYS A 10 -15.20 29.67 27.99
CA LYS A 10 -15.31 30.85 28.86
C LYS A 10 -16.59 31.61 28.50
N LYS A 11 -17.57 31.68 29.41
CA LYS A 11 -18.75 32.56 29.29
C LYS A 11 -18.38 33.95 29.82
N SER A 12 -18.56 34.99 29.04
CA SER A 12 -18.59 36.37 29.53
C SER A 12 -20.03 36.91 29.50
N LYS A 13 -20.50 37.42 30.64
CA LYS A 13 -21.72 38.22 30.79
C LYS A 13 -21.34 39.68 30.58
N ILE A 14 -22.14 40.43 29.84
CA ILE A 14 -22.14 41.90 29.91
C ILE A 14 -23.58 42.34 30.14
N THR A 15 -23.74 43.16 31.19
CA THR A 15 -25.00 43.61 31.77
C THR A 15 -25.25 45.08 31.39
N GLU A 16 -26.46 45.32 30.86
CA GLU A 16 -27.32 46.52 30.86
C GLU A 16 -26.77 47.93 30.55
N ARG A 17 -27.57 48.69 29.77
CA ARG A 17 -28.44 49.74 30.32
C ARG A 17 -29.59 50.06 29.36
N LYS A 18 -30.80 50.14 29.93
CA LYS A 18 -32.06 50.46 29.24
C LYS A 18 -32.09 51.95 28.89
N ASN A 19 -32.67 52.30 27.73
CA ASN A 19 -33.77 53.25 27.70
C ASN A 19 -34.70 53.01 26.50
N LYS A 20 -36.01 53.10 26.79
CA LYS A 20 -37.18 52.94 25.91
C LYS A 20 -37.04 53.86 24.68
N SER A 21 -37.40 53.50 23.45
CA SER A 21 -38.70 52.97 23.04
C SER A 21 -38.63 52.44 21.60
N GLN A 22 -39.21 51.27 21.34
CA GLN A 22 -40.04 50.87 20.19
C GLN A 22 -39.91 49.36 19.91
N LYS A 23 -41.08 48.70 20.03
CA LYS A 23 -41.50 47.37 19.54
C LYS A 23 -40.41 46.39 19.08
N ALA A 24 -40.28 45.29 19.82
CA ALA A 24 -40.33 43.91 19.31
C ALA A 24 -40.00 42.94 20.45
N LYS A 25 -40.86 41.95 20.73
CA LYS A 25 -40.46 40.76 21.50
C LYS A 25 -41.47 39.62 21.38
N LYS A 26 -41.14 38.63 20.52
CA LYS A 26 -41.29 37.22 20.88
C LYS A 26 -40.35 36.34 20.05
N ASN A 27 -39.37 35.81 20.80
CA ASN A 27 -38.51 34.63 20.65
C ASN A 27 -38.37 33.98 19.26
N LYS A 28 -37.20 34.18 18.65
CA LYS A 28 -36.59 33.21 17.72
C LYS A 28 -35.44 32.53 18.44
N GLU A 29 -35.67 31.33 18.98
CA GLU A 29 -34.57 30.39 19.17
C GLU A 29 -34.07 29.98 17.78
N LYS A 30 -32.87 30.43 17.42
CA LYS A 30 -32.16 29.93 16.24
C LYS A 30 -31.16 28.89 16.72
N ILE A 31 -31.61 27.65 16.85
CA ILE A 31 -30.71 26.49 16.91
C ILE A 31 -30.16 26.32 15.49
N VAL A 32 -29.02 26.95 15.20
CA VAL A 32 -28.27 26.70 13.97
C VAL A 32 -27.28 25.60 14.27
N VAL A 33 -27.69 24.34 14.07
CA VAL A 33 -26.74 23.22 13.90
C VAL A 33 -26.09 23.40 12.53
N LYS A 34 -25.07 24.25 12.44
CA LYS A 34 -24.20 24.31 11.26
C LYS A 34 -23.29 23.09 11.30
N SER A 35 -23.54 22.18 10.38
CA SER A 35 -22.76 20.97 10.10
C SER A 35 -21.26 21.27 9.96
N LEU A 36 -20.50 21.07 11.04
CA LEU A 36 -19.03 21.17 11.03
C LEU A 36 -18.34 19.98 10.31
N ARG A 37 -19.10 19.04 9.74
CA ARG A 37 -18.54 17.80 9.18
C ARG A 37 -18.02 17.90 7.75
N LYS A 38 -18.33 18.97 6.99
CA LYS A 38 -17.92 19.09 5.57
C LYS A 38 -16.61 19.85 5.36
N LYS A 39 -16.28 20.83 6.21
CA LYS A 39 -15.12 21.72 6.01
C LYS A 39 -13.77 21.01 6.23
N SER A 40 -13.67 20.11 7.20
CA SER A 40 -12.43 19.36 7.46
C SER A 40 -12.10 18.32 6.38
N LYS A 41 -13.12 17.64 5.82
CA LYS A 41 -12.95 16.73 4.68
C LYS A 41 -12.54 17.49 3.42
N LEU A 42 -13.21 18.59 3.10
CA LEU A 42 -12.91 19.40 1.91
C LEU A 42 -11.51 20.03 1.98
N VAL A 43 -11.14 20.57 3.14
CA VAL A 43 -9.79 21.14 3.37
C VAL A 43 -8.71 20.06 3.30
N LYS A 44 -8.97 18.85 3.80
CA LYS A 44 -8.05 17.72 3.62
C LYS A 44 -7.88 17.34 2.14
N ILE A 45 -8.97 17.24 1.39
CA ILE A 45 -8.94 16.88 -0.04
C ILE A 45 -8.16 17.92 -0.85
N ASN A 46 -8.44 19.22 -0.67
CA ASN A 46 -7.72 20.30 -1.35
C ASN A 46 -6.22 20.28 -1.03
N LYS A 47 -5.84 20.01 0.23
CA LYS A 47 -4.44 19.92 0.64
C LYS A 47 -3.73 18.71 0.02
N ILE A 48 -4.44 17.60 -0.17
CA ILE A 48 -3.93 16.39 -0.85
C ILE A 48 -3.74 16.65 -2.34
N GLU A 49 -4.70 17.30 -3.00
CA GLU A 49 -4.60 17.67 -4.43
C GLU A 49 -3.44 18.65 -4.67
N GLU A 50 -3.26 19.63 -3.80
CA GLU A 50 -2.16 20.59 -3.88
C GLU A 50 -0.80 19.90 -3.66
N MET A 51 -0.71 18.97 -2.69
CA MET A 51 0.48 18.12 -2.51
C MET A 51 0.74 17.24 -3.74
N ALA A 52 -0.30 16.61 -4.31
CA ALA A 52 -0.16 15.76 -5.50
C ALA A 52 0.33 16.55 -6.71
N LYS A 53 -0.18 17.77 -6.91
CA LYS A 53 0.25 18.68 -7.98
C LYS A 53 1.71 19.12 -7.82
N ARG A 54 2.15 19.36 -6.57
CA ARG A 54 3.57 19.62 -6.25
C ARG A 54 4.46 18.41 -6.49
N LEU A 55 3.96 17.22 -6.15
CA LEU A 55 4.66 15.96 -6.37
C LEU A 55 4.85 15.64 -7.87
N SER A 56 3.84 15.94 -8.70
CA SER A 56 3.92 15.74 -10.15
C SER A 56 4.82 16.76 -10.86
N ALA A 57 5.09 17.90 -10.22
CA ALA A 57 5.91 18.98 -10.80
C ALA A 57 7.39 18.91 -10.39
N GLY A 58 7.73 18.16 -9.34
CA GLY A 58 9.10 18.03 -8.83
C GLY A 58 9.96 17.06 -9.65
N LYS A 59 11.28 17.30 -9.68
CA LYS A 59 12.26 16.32 -10.19
C LYS A 59 12.32 15.12 -9.24
N THR A 60 12.27 13.91 -9.80
CA THR A 60 12.52 12.68 -9.03
C THR A 60 14.03 12.54 -8.81
N LEU A 61 14.45 12.33 -7.56
CA LEU A 61 15.85 12.11 -7.23
C LEU A 61 16.28 10.71 -7.70
N ILE A 62 17.48 10.63 -8.25
CA ILE A 62 18.09 9.36 -8.63
C ILE A 62 18.81 8.82 -7.38
N SER A 63 18.92 7.49 -7.28
CA SER A 63 19.68 6.85 -6.21
C SER A 63 21.09 7.46 -6.08
N GLY A 64 21.48 7.88 -4.88
CA GLY A 64 22.75 8.54 -4.61
C GLY A 64 22.71 9.37 -3.31
N THR A 65 23.81 10.06 -2.98
CA THR A 65 23.81 11.00 -1.85
C THR A 65 23.02 12.27 -2.18
N LEU A 66 22.57 13.00 -1.15
CA LEU A 66 21.83 14.26 -1.35
C LEU A 66 22.68 15.31 -2.11
N ASN A 67 24.00 15.29 -1.86
CA ASN A 67 24.97 16.17 -2.51
C ASN A 67 25.12 15.86 -4.02
N GLU A 68 25.15 14.58 -4.40
CA GLU A 68 25.17 14.17 -5.82
C GLU A 68 23.91 14.58 -6.56
N ASN A 69 22.77 14.64 -5.86
CA ASN A 69 21.50 15.11 -6.41
C ASN A 69 21.38 16.64 -6.42
N GLY A 70 22.42 17.37 -6.00
CA GLY A 70 22.46 18.84 -6.01
C GLY A 70 21.50 19.51 -5.02
N ILE A 71 21.06 18.76 -4.00
CA ILE A 71 20.14 19.24 -2.96
C ILE A 71 20.90 20.09 -1.96
N LYS A 72 20.43 21.31 -1.71
CA LYS A 72 20.97 22.22 -0.70
C LYS A 72 20.16 22.12 0.61
N ASP A 73 20.75 22.52 1.73
CA ASP A 73 20.10 22.49 3.05
C ASP A 73 18.78 23.29 3.15
N SER A 74 18.53 24.20 2.19
CA SER A 74 17.30 24.99 2.10
C SER A 74 16.19 24.36 1.25
N ASP A 75 16.44 23.22 0.62
CA ASP A 75 15.49 22.62 -0.33
C ASP A 75 14.41 21.80 0.38
N ILE A 76 13.19 21.87 -0.16
CA ILE A 76 12.03 21.16 0.40
C ILE A 76 11.94 19.77 -0.24
N LEU A 77 12.26 18.74 0.54
CA LEU A 77 12.07 17.35 0.13
C LEU A 77 10.64 16.89 0.45
N ILE A 78 9.96 16.32 -0.56
CA ILE A 78 8.63 15.74 -0.39
C ILE A 78 8.74 14.23 -0.57
N PHE A 79 8.48 13.50 0.51
CA PHE A 79 8.47 12.04 0.50
C PHE A 79 7.07 11.52 0.22
N LYS A 80 6.98 10.55 -0.70
CA LYS A 80 5.77 9.78 -0.92
C LYS A 80 5.84 8.49 -0.13
N ASP A 81 4.96 8.35 0.85
CA ASP A 81 4.77 7.06 1.51
C ASP A 81 4.01 6.11 0.57
N LEU A 82 4.61 4.96 0.30
CA LEU A 82 4.10 3.91 -0.58
C LEU A 82 3.54 2.72 0.22
N GLY A 83 3.60 2.77 1.55
CA GLY A 83 3.17 1.71 2.45
C GLY A 83 4.16 0.55 2.55
N VAL A 84 3.69 -0.61 3.05
CA VAL A 84 4.51 -1.81 3.22
C VAL A 84 4.90 -2.36 1.85
N GLN A 85 6.20 -2.36 1.60
CA GLN A 85 6.79 -2.78 0.35
C GLN A 85 7.68 -4.01 0.55
N ILE A 86 7.67 -4.89 -0.44
CA ILE A 86 8.53 -6.07 -0.53
C ILE A 86 9.40 -5.98 -1.78
N SER A 87 10.60 -6.55 -1.76
CA SER A 87 11.49 -6.52 -2.92
C SER A 87 10.94 -7.40 -4.05
N TRP A 88 11.05 -6.93 -5.30
CA TRP A 88 10.61 -7.74 -6.45
C TRP A 88 11.33 -9.09 -6.50
N ARG A 89 12.64 -9.10 -6.24
CA ARG A 89 13.43 -10.34 -6.18
C ARG A 89 12.79 -11.38 -5.24
N LEU A 90 12.34 -10.98 -4.06
CA LEU A 90 11.70 -11.89 -3.11
C LEU A 90 10.32 -12.35 -3.60
N VAL A 91 9.55 -11.48 -4.24
CA VAL A 91 8.26 -11.85 -4.84
C VAL A 91 8.45 -12.93 -5.89
N TYR A 92 9.41 -12.75 -6.81
CA TYR A 92 9.72 -13.73 -7.85
C TYR A 92 10.10 -15.10 -7.25
N VAL A 93 10.94 -15.10 -6.22
CA VAL A 93 11.33 -16.33 -5.51
C VAL A 93 10.12 -17.07 -4.95
N ILE A 94 9.22 -16.38 -4.26
CA ILE A 94 8.03 -17.00 -3.66
C ILE A 94 7.04 -17.45 -4.75
N GLU A 95 6.93 -16.69 -5.84
CA GLU A 95 6.06 -16.97 -6.98
C GLU A 95 6.44 -18.30 -7.66
N TYR A 96 7.72 -18.58 -7.91
CA TYR A 96 8.13 -19.81 -8.62
C TYR A 96 8.54 -20.96 -7.72
N LEU A 97 8.77 -20.70 -6.42
CA LEU A 97 8.90 -21.76 -5.44
C LEU A 97 7.64 -22.64 -5.38
N GLY A 98 6.46 -22.08 -5.65
CA GLY A 98 5.18 -22.82 -5.73
C GLY A 98 5.26 -24.03 -6.67
N PRO A 99 5.41 -23.83 -7.99
CA PRO A 99 5.60 -24.91 -8.96
C PRO A 99 6.70 -25.92 -8.56
N ILE A 100 7.86 -25.43 -8.09
CA ILE A 100 9.00 -26.27 -7.72
C ILE A 100 8.65 -27.22 -6.57
N ILE A 101 7.75 -26.84 -5.66
CA ILE A 101 7.29 -27.69 -4.56
C ILE A 101 6.08 -28.54 -4.96
N ILE A 102 5.11 -27.92 -5.63
CA ILE A 102 3.81 -28.52 -5.94
C ILE A 102 3.98 -29.70 -6.90
N PHE A 103 4.74 -29.55 -7.99
CA PHE A 103 4.87 -30.62 -8.99
C PHE A 103 5.56 -31.89 -8.43
N PRO A 104 6.70 -31.80 -7.71
CA PRO A 104 7.26 -32.95 -7.01
C PRO A 104 6.33 -33.53 -5.96
N PHE A 105 5.60 -32.70 -5.21
CA PHE A 105 4.63 -33.17 -4.23
C PHE A 105 3.59 -34.09 -4.87
N PHE A 106 2.96 -33.66 -5.97
CA PHE A 106 2.00 -34.51 -6.69
C PHE A 106 2.64 -35.75 -7.34
N TYR A 107 3.91 -35.66 -7.76
CA TYR A 107 4.61 -36.79 -8.37
C TYR A 107 5.00 -37.88 -7.36
N PHE A 108 5.55 -37.49 -6.20
CA PHE A 108 6.06 -38.40 -5.17
C PHE A 108 4.99 -38.81 -4.14
N CYS A 109 4.01 -37.95 -3.86
CA CYS A 109 2.92 -38.25 -2.93
C CYS A 109 1.68 -38.80 -3.63
N ASP A 110 1.84 -39.47 -4.77
CA ASP A 110 0.74 -40.02 -5.58
C ASP A 110 -0.17 -40.95 -4.79
N LYS A 111 0.39 -41.77 -3.89
CA LYS A 111 -0.36 -42.66 -3.00
C LYS A 111 -1.34 -41.89 -2.10
N TYR A 112 -0.94 -40.73 -1.58
CA TYR A 112 -1.76 -39.94 -0.66
C TYR A 112 -2.78 -39.08 -1.42
N VAL A 113 -2.42 -38.59 -2.59
CA VAL A 113 -3.27 -37.70 -3.39
C VAL A 113 -4.28 -38.48 -4.23
N TYR A 114 -3.83 -39.51 -4.94
CA TYR A 114 -4.63 -40.25 -5.91
C TYR A 114 -5.14 -41.60 -5.39
N SER A 115 -4.83 -41.97 -4.14
CA SER A 115 -5.20 -43.27 -3.53
C SER A 115 -4.73 -44.50 -4.30
N HIS A 116 -3.87 -44.32 -5.31
CA HIS A 116 -3.29 -45.37 -6.12
C HIS A 116 -1.78 -45.17 -6.18
N THR A 117 -1.02 -46.25 -5.99
CA THR A 117 0.44 -46.22 -6.07
C THR A 117 0.86 -46.70 -7.45
N ASN A 118 1.20 -45.78 -8.35
CA ASN A 118 1.80 -46.14 -9.62
C ASN A 118 3.28 -46.43 -9.41
N LYS A 119 3.60 -47.72 -9.19
CA LYS A 119 4.98 -48.19 -9.00
C LYS A 119 5.86 -47.95 -10.24
N ASN A 120 5.26 -47.98 -11.43
CA ASN A 120 5.94 -47.75 -12.70
C ASN A 120 5.50 -46.40 -13.27
N LYS A 121 6.33 -45.36 -13.05
CA LYS A 121 6.09 -44.03 -13.62
C LYS A 121 6.39 -44.07 -15.11
N HIS A 122 5.52 -43.48 -15.92
CA HIS A 122 5.73 -43.44 -17.37
C HIS A 122 6.90 -42.51 -17.72
N ILE A 123 7.65 -42.84 -18.76
CA ILE A 123 8.85 -42.08 -19.14
C ILE A 123 8.52 -40.61 -19.46
N ILE A 124 7.36 -40.36 -20.07
CA ILE A 124 6.86 -39.00 -20.32
C ILE A 124 6.66 -38.23 -19.02
N GLN A 125 6.18 -38.87 -17.95
CA GLN A 125 5.92 -38.19 -16.66
C GLN A 125 7.24 -37.76 -16.01
N ILE A 126 8.26 -38.62 -16.10
CA ILE A 126 9.61 -38.31 -15.61
C ILE A 126 10.19 -37.11 -16.36
N PHE A 127 10.13 -37.14 -17.70
CA PHE A 127 10.63 -36.04 -18.52
C PHE A 127 9.85 -34.75 -18.28
N SER A 128 8.51 -34.79 -18.25
CA SER A 128 7.68 -33.62 -17.97
C SER A 128 8.03 -32.98 -16.62
N LEU A 129 8.21 -33.78 -15.57
CA LEU A 129 8.64 -33.27 -14.26
C LEU A 129 10.01 -32.57 -14.37
N TRP A 130 10.98 -33.22 -15.02
CA TRP A 130 12.33 -32.66 -15.18
C TRP A 130 12.35 -31.36 -15.97
N PHE A 131 11.65 -31.29 -17.11
CA PHE A 131 11.58 -30.08 -17.93
C PHE A 131 10.92 -28.93 -17.17
N LEU A 132 9.86 -29.23 -16.41
CA LEU A 132 9.14 -28.25 -15.63
C LEU A 132 9.98 -27.72 -14.46
N LEU A 133 10.62 -28.60 -13.71
CA LEU A 133 11.55 -28.22 -12.65
C LEU A 133 12.71 -27.40 -13.21
N PHE A 134 13.31 -27.85 -14.30
CA PHE A 134 14.39 -27.13 -14.96
C PHE A 134 13.94 -25.74 -15.41
N HIS A 135 12.74 -25.61 -16.01
CA HIS A 135 12.18 -24.33 -16.41
C HIS A 135 12.07 -23.35 -15.24
N PHE A 136 11.46 -23.76 -14.12
CA PHE A 136 11.28 -22.87 -12.97
C PHE A 136 12.57 -22.59 -12.21
N ILE A 137 13.47 -23.58 -12.07
CA ILE A 137 14.79 -23.39 -11.44
C ILE A 137 15.64 -22.43 -12.26
N LYS A 138 15.66 -22.56 -13.59
CA LYS A 138 16.36 -21.62 -14.48
C LYS A 138 15.79 -20.21 -14.32
N ARG A 139 14.47 -20.08 -14.16
CA ARG A 139 13.80 -18.79 -13.97
C ARG A 139 14.12 -18.16 -12.60
N GLU A 140 14.21 -18.95 -11.55
CA GLU A 140 14.68 -18.53 -10.22
C GLU A 140 16.13 -18.03 -10.28
N PHE A 141 17.01 -18.81 -10.90
CA PHE A 141 18.41 -18.44 -11.07
C PHE A 141 18.57 -17.14 -11.86
N GLU A 142 17.83 -16.98 -12.95
CA GLU A 142 17.82 -15.75 -13.75
C GLU A 142 17.39 -14.56 -12.90
N SER A 143 16.31 -14.70 -12.11
CA SER A 143 15.77 -13.64 -11.26
C SER A 143 16.71 -13.22 -10.13
N LEU A 144 17.50 -14.16 -9.60
CA LEU A 144 18.44 -13.91 -8.50
C LEU A 144 19.73 -13.24 -8.97
N PHE A 145 20.33 -13.74 -10.05
CA PHE A 145 21.70 -13.39 -10.43
C PHE A 145 21.80 -12.49 -11.66
N ILE A 146 20.93 -12.70 -12.65
CA ILE A 146 21.07 -12.09 -13.98
C ILE A 146 20.13 -10.89 -14.12
N HIS A 147 18.92 -11.00 -13.55
CA HIS A 147 17.87 -10.04 -13.75
C HIS A 147 18.09 -8.76 -12.94
N ARG A 148 18.07 -7.63 -13.63
CA ARG A 148 18.10 -6.30 -13.02
C ARG A 148 16.69 -5.70 -13.03
N PHE A 149 16.06 -5.66 -11.86
CA PHE A 149 14.74 -5.06 -11.71
C PHE A 149 14.81 -3.54 -11.87
N SER A 150 13.92 -2.97 -12.69
CA SER A 150 13.79 -1.52 -12.87
C SER A 150 13.16 -0.84 -11.66
N ASN A 151 12.20 -1.50 -11.02
CA ASN A 151 11.65 -1.13 -9.72
C ASN A 151 12.22 -2.08 -8.67
N ALA A 152 12.71 -1.54 -7.55
CA ALA A 152 13.24 -2.37 -6.47
C ALA A 152 12.13 -3.10 -5.70
N THR A 153 10.93 -2.51 -5.61
CA THR A 153 9.90 -2.91 -4.67
C THR A 153 8.47 -2.93 -5.23
N MET A 154 7.61 -3.72 -4.59
CA MET A 154 6.19 -3.93 -4.88
C MET A 154 5.37 -3.82 -3.59
N PRO A 155 4.11 -3.32 -3.62
CA PRO A 155 3.22 -3.38 -2.47
C PRO A 155 2.87 -4.82 -2.07
N ILE A 156 2.96 -5.16 -0.79
CA ILE A 156 2.76 -6.53 -0.28
C ILE A 156 1.37 -7.10 -0.59
N ILE A 157 0.36 -6.24 -0.72
CA ILE A 157 -1.03 -6.66 -0.96
C ILE A 157 -1.22 -7.37 -2.31
N ARG A 158 -0.27 -7.20 -3.25
CA ARG A 158 -0.32 -7.85 -4.55
C ARG A 158 0.37 -9.21 -4.57
N VAL A 159 1.17 -9.55 -3.56
CA VAL A 159 1.91 -10.83 -3.49
C VAL A 159 0.98 -12.04 -3.59
N PRO A 160 -0.18 -12.11 -2.90
CA PRO A 160 -1.07 -13.27 -3.01
C PRO A 160 -1.65 -13.47 -4.42
N ILE A 161 -1.88 -12.37 -5.16
CA ILE A 161 -2.42 -12.44 -6.54
C ILE A 161 -1.35 -13.01 -7.48
N ASN A 162 -0.11 -12.54 -7.34
CA ASN A 162 1.04 -13.05 -8.08
C ASN A 162 1.28 -14.54 -7.79
N CYS A 163 1.32 -14.92 -6.50
CA CYS A 163 1.51 -16.31 -6.09
C CYS A 163 0.35 -17.18 -6.61
N GLY A 164 -0.89 -16.77 -6.43
CA GLY A 164 -2.06 -17.54 -6.88
C GLY A 164 -2.14 -17.77 -8.39
N HIS A 165 -1.37 -17.04 -9.21
CA HIS A 165 -1.28 -17.32 -10.65
C HIS A 165 -0.38 -18.52 -10.98
N TYR A 166 0.64 -18.78 -10.16
CA TYR A 166 1.63 -19.83 -10.41
C TYR A 166 1.52 -21.02 -9.46
N TRP A 167 0.87 -20.83 -8.31
CA TRP A 167 0.58 -21.88 -7.33
C TRP A 167 -0.68 -22.68 -7.70
#